data_AF-A0A317STN2-F1
#
_entry.id   AF-A0A317STN2-F1
#
_cell.length_a   1.000
_cell.length_b   1.000
_cell.length_c   1.000
_cell.angle_alpha   90.00
_cell.angle_beta   90.00
_cell.angle_gamma   90.00
#
_symmetry.space_group_name_H-M   'P 1'
#
loop_
_entity.id
_entity.type
_entity.pdbx_description
1 polymer ?
#
loop_
_entity_poly.entity_id
_entity_poly.type
_entity_poly.pdbx_seq_one_letter_code
_entity_poly.pdbx_strand_id
1 'polypeptide(L)'
;MRGERRKEKGRSATYIMERPNILSALGTQMVALRAADSEVYIHRALVDNVVMGFGECSWPCFSGATITSFVEYLYQGNYTTPAAVAASSDSPKSTCISLPVLASGAIPLPAPESLDYEKVFPAHAGLFILSRHRNVLPLATLCLKRLEEAMKKAQDASKEHVFVENMRALIRYSYNPCCSGNKGAWEELQKVVSEFLVSKKGWLLTAPGTDLIYGEEKLAKDIFAGAINLLLENDKLLMAAERPKLGVKNTGSKSGEKRQVSTIRIPVKEEVWRGQCLSNGASSPTSLV
;
A
#
# COMPACT_ATOMS: atom_id res chain seq x y z
N MET A 1 -47.35 -3.50 3.01
CA MET A 1 -46.09 -2.71 2.98
C MET A 1 -45.12 -3.43 2.05
N ARG A 2 -44.88 -2.86 0.86
CA ARG A 2 -44.13 -3.48 -0.24
C ARG A 2 -42.81 -2.71 -0.37
N GLY A 3 -41.70 -3.33 0.02
CA GLY A 3 -40.38 -2.69 0.06
C GLY A 3 -39.74 -2.61 -1.32
N GLU A 4 -39.49 -1.39 -1.79
CA GLU A 4 -38.75 -1.12 -3.02
C GLU A 4 -37.25 -1.30 -2.79
N ARG A 5 -36.63 -2.24 -3.53
CA ARG A 5 -35.17 -2.36 -3.63
C ARG A 5 -34.68 -1.37 -4.68
N ARG A 6 -34.05 -0.27 -4.24
CA ARG A 6 -33.26 0.59 -5.12
C ARG A 6 -31.97 -0.13 -5.50
N LYS A 7 -31.80 -0.39 -6.80
CA LYS A 7 -30.53 -0.80 -7.41
C LYS A 7 -29.67 0.45 -7.56
N GLU A 8 -28.65 0.58 -6.73
CA GLU A 8 -27.65 1.63 -6.86
C GLU A 8 -26.69 1.23 -7.99
N LYS A 9 -26.79 1.94 -9.11
CA LYS A 9 -26.02 1.72 -10.32
C LYS A 9 -24.73 2.53 -10.19
N GLY A 10 -23.66 1.88 -9.77
CA GLY A 10 -22.32 2.48 -9.67
C GLY A 10 -21.83 2.96 -11.04
N ARG A 11 -22.04 4.25 -11.34
CA ARG A 11 -21.29 4.96 -12.38
C ARG A 11 -19.94 5.33 -11.76
N SER A 12 -18.89 4.62 -12.14
CA SER A 12 -17.53 5.16 -12.03
C SER A 12 -17.44 6.36 -12.95
N ALA A 13 -17.63 7.56 -12.40
CA ALA A 13 -17.37 8.80 -13.09
C ALA A 13 -15.85 8.93 -13.26
N THR A 14 -15.35 8.69 -14.47
CA THR A 14 -14.03 9.16 -14.88
C THR A 14 -14.03 10.69 -14.78
N TYR A 15 -13.45 11.21 -13.70
CA TYR A 15 -13.21 12.63 -13.51
C TYR A 15 -12.14 13.07 -14.52
N ILE A 16 -12.55 13.65 -15.63
CA ILE A 16 -11.63 14.36 -16.52
C ILE A 16 -11.45 15.74 -15.90
N MET A 17 -10.29 15.94 -15.28
CA MET A 17 -9.89 17.27 -14.80
C MET A 17 -9.66 18.16 -16.02
N GLU A 18 -10.46 19.23 -16.13
CA GLU A 18 -10.22 20.28 -17.10
C GLU A 18 -8.87 20.94 -16.80
N ARG A 19 -8.04 21.14 -17.83
CA ARG A 19 -6.67 21.63 -17.66
C ARG A 19 -6.71 23.02 -17.00
N PRO A 20 -5.93 23.26 -15.93
CA PRO A 20 -5.89 24.58 -15.30
C PRO A 20 -5.52 25.68 -16.31
N ASN A 21 -6.25 26.79 -16.30
CA ASN A 21 -5.87 27.97 -17.10
C ASN A 21 -4.66 28.65 -16.46
N ILE A 22 -3.46 28.19 -16.83
CA ILE A 22 -2.19 28.64 -16.24
C ILE A 22 -1.77 30.05 -16.69
N LEU A 23 -2.37 30.61 -17.74
CA LEU A 23 -1.92 31.90 -18.32
C LEU A 23 -2.05 33.05 -17.31
N SER A 24 -3.11 33.05 -16.51
CA SER A 24 -3.28 34.03 -15.44
C SER A 24 -2.26 33.86 -14.33
N ALA A 25 -1.79 32.64 -14.08
CA ALA A 25 -0.82 32.36 -13.04
C ALA A 25 0.61 32.77 -13.42
N LEU A 26 0.99 32.66 -14.68
CA LEU A 26 2.32 33.03 -15.18
C LEU A 26 2.64 34.52 -15.00
N GLY A 27 1.64 35.38 -14.89
CA GLY A 27 1.83 36.81 -14.59
C GLY A 27 2.12 37.11 -13.12
N THR A 28 2.10 36.10 -12.23
CA THR A 28 2.27 36.31 -10.79
C THR A 28 3.70 36.06 -10.31
N GLN A 29 4.04 36.66 -9.16
CA GLN A 29 5.36 36.48 -8.54
C GLN A 29 5.64 35.00 -8.26
N MET A 30 6.89 34.57 -8.48
CA MET A 30 7.33 33.24 -8.04
C MET A 30 7.63 33.23 -6.54
N VAL A 31 7.23 32.16 -5.87
CA VAL A 31 7.51 31.89 -4.46
C VAL A 31 8.33 30.62 -4.33
N ALA A 32 9.25 30.60 -3.37
CA ALA A 32 10.04 29.42 -3.05
C ALA A 32 9.30 28.53 -2.04
N LEU A 33 9.14 27.26 -2.39
CA LEU A 33 8.70 26.21 -1.48
C LEU A 33 9.94 25.49 -0.95
N ARG A 34 10.16 25.54 0.36
CA ARG A 34 11.30 24.87 1.00
C ARG A 34 11.00 23.39 1.25
N ALA A 35 11.67 22.52 0.52
CA ALA A 35 11.66 21.08 0.74
C ALA A 35 12.66 20.67 1.83
N ALA A 36 12.75 19.38 2.12
CA ALA A 36 13.73 18.81 3.05
C ALA A 36 15.18 19.03 2.57
N ASP A 37 15.41 18.93 1.26
CA ASP A 37 16.72 18.83 0.60
C ASP A 37 16.94 19.88 -0.49
N SER A 38 15.91 20.65 -0.88
CA SER A 38 16.03 21.67 -1.92
C SER A 38 14.97 22.78 -1.79
N GLU A 39 15.03 23.79 -2.66
CA GLU A 39 13.95 24.76 -2.87
C GLU A 39 13.32 24.56 -4.26
N VAL A 40 11.99 24.70 -4.34
CA VAL A 40 11.23 24.57 -5.59
C VAL A 40 10.43 25.85 -5.80
N TYR A 41 10.54 26.47 -6.98
CA TYR A 41 9.85 27.72 -7.29
C TYR A 41 8.53 27.47 -8.02
N ILE A 42 7.49 28.21 -7.63
CA ILE A 42 6.15 28.13 -8.23
C ILE A 42 5.53 29.52 -8.31
N HIS A 43 4.69 29.76 -9.31
CA HIS A 43 3.94 31.01 -9.41
C HIS A 43 2.88 31.09 -8.30
N ARG A 44 2.86 32.20 -7.57
CA ARG A 44 2.04 32.42 -6.37
C ARG A 44 0.56 32.09 -6.59
N ALA A 45 -0.01 32.46 -7.74
CA ALA A 45 -1.41 32.16 -8.06
C ALA A 45 -1.76 30.67 -8.03
N LEU A 46 -0.82 29.76 -8.35
CA LEU A 46 -1.08 28.32 -8.28
C LEU A 46 -1.11 27.78 -6.85
N VAL A 47 -0.40 28.46 -5.94
CA VAL A 47 -0.42 28.12 -4.52
C VAL A 47 -1.66 28.73 -3.88
N ASP A 48 -1.92 30.01 -4.09
CA ASP A 48 -3.02 30.73 -3.43
C ASP A 48 -4.40 30.18 -3.84
N ASN A 49 -4.59 29.77 -5.10
CA ASN A 49 -5.87 29.24 -5.60
C ASN A 49 -6.16 27.80 -5.14
N VAL A 50 -5.15 27.05 -4.71
CA VAL A 50 -5.25 25.60 -4.46
C VAL A 50 -4.93 25.24 -3.01
N VAL A 51 -4.09 26.03 -2.35
CA VAL A 51 -3.49 25.76 -1.04
C VAL A 51 -4.08 26.72 0.00
N MET A 52 -5.41 26.74 0.14
CA MET A 52 -6.04 27.35 1.33
C MET A 52 -5.94 26.45 2.57
N GLY A 53 -5.44 25.22 2.41
CA GLY A 53 -5.12 24.35 3.52
C GLY A 53 -3.82 24.77 4.19
N PHE A 54 -3.93 25.50 5.31
CA PHE A 54 -2.93 25.46 6.39
C PHE A 54 -2.92 24.05 6.99
N GLY A 55 -2.60 23.04 6.18
CA GLY A 55 -2.33 21.71 6.67
C GLY A 55 -1.12 21.81 7.58
N GLU A 56 -1.25 21.26 8.77
CA GLU A 56 -0.19 21.12 9.78
C GLU A 56 1.11 20.44 9.26
N CYS A 57 1.08 19.85 8.06
CA CYS A 57 2.28 19.33 7.40
C CYS A 57 3.03 20.43 6.65
N SER A 58 4.22 20.76 7.14
CA SER A 58 5.11 21.75 6.52
C SER A 58 5.78 21.21 5.25
N TRP A 59 6.15 22.09 4.31
CA TRP A 59 6.87 21.70 3.09
C TRP A 59 8.18 20.92 3.34
N PRO A 60 9.00 21.26 4.36
CA PRO A 60 10.22 20.52 4.67
C PRO A 60 10.04 19.06 5.06
N CYS A 61 8.81 18.60 5.29
CA CYS A 61 8.50 17.19 5.49
C CYS A 61 8.66 16.34 4.22
N PHE A 62 8.75 16.97 3.05
CA PHE A 62 8.79 16.30 1.75
C PHE A 62 10.10 16.58 1.02
N SER A 63 10.56 15.62 0.23
CA SER A 63 11.70 15.82 -0.67
C SER A 63 11.37 16.81 -1.79
N GLY A 64 12.39 17.44 -2.34
CA GLY A 64 12.32 18.35 -3.47
C GLY A 64 11.72 17.67 -4.69
N ALA A 65 12.01 16.39 -4.90
CA ALA A 65 11.39 15.58 -5.95
C ALA A 65 9.86 15.49 -5.78
N THR A 66 9.37 15.21 -4.56
CA THR A 66 7.93 15.14 -4.26
C THR A 66 7.26 16.50 -4.50
N ILE A 67 7.88 17.59 -4.03
CA ILE A 67 7.34 18.94 -4.26
C ILE A 67 7.37 19.29 -5.75
N THR A 68 8.41 18.89 -6.48
CA THR A 68 8.52 19.12 -7.93
C THR A 68 7.39 18.41 -8.68
N SER A 69 7.11 17.13 -8.38
CA SER A 69 5.97 16.42 -8.98
C SER A 69 4.62 17.06 -8.62
N PHE A 70 4.48 17.60 -7.42
CA PHE A 70 3.28 18.35 -7.02
C PHE A 70 3.11 19.61 -7.86
N VAL A 71 4.17 20.41 -8.00
CA VAL A 71 4.18 21.62 -8.82
C VAL A 71 3.90 21.28 -10.28
N GLU A 72 4.53 20.24 -10.82
CA GLU A 72 4.29 19.73 -12.18
C GLU A 72 2.80 19.45 -12.41
N TYR A 73 2.16 18.78 -11.45
CA TYR A 73 0.72 18.53 -11.50
C TYR A 73 -0.11 19.82 -11.54
N LEU A 74 0.23 20.84 -10.74
CA LEU A 74 -0.50 22.11 -10.76
C LEU A 74 -0.42 22.82 -12.12
N TYR A 75 0.67 22.65 -12.85
CA TYR A 75 0.83 23.21 -14.21
C TYR A 75 0.15 22.37 -15.29
N GLN A 76 0.24 21.04 -15.18
CA GLN A 76 -0.05 20.14 -16.30
C GLN A 76 -1.32 19.29 -16.09
N GLY A 77 -1.84 19.22 -14.87
CA GLY A 77 -2.87 18.26 -14.46
C GLY A 77 -2.35 16.82 -14.37
N ASN A 78 -1.03 16.62 -14.41
CA ASN A 78 -0.37 15.33 -14.33
C ASN A 78 1.07 15.49 -13.81
N TYR A 79 1.67 14.42 -13.32
CA TYR A 79 3.08 14.41 -12.90
C TYR A 79 3.85 13.25 -13.52
N THR A 80 5.15 13.43 -13.67
CA THR A 80 6.05 12.41 -14.18
C THR A 80 6.39 11.41 -13.07
N THR A 81 6.09 10.14 -13.30
CA THR A 81 6.40 9.04 -12.38
C THR A 81 7.88 8.68 -12.49
N PRO A 82 8.61 8.51 -11.38
CA PRO A 82 9.97 7.97 -11.42
C PRO A 82 10.00 6.60 -12.11
N ALA A 83 11.01 6.37 -12.95
CA ALA A 83 11.19 5.06 -13.57
C ALA A 83 11.67 4.04 -12.53
N ALA A 84 11.16 2.81 -12.64
CA ALA A 84 11.77 1.67 -11.96
C ALA A 84 13.14 1.41 -12.58
N VAL A 85 14.14 1.11 -11.74
CA VAL A 85 15.53 0.92 -12.18
C VAL A 85 15.81 -0.58 -12.28
N ALA A 86 16.69 -1.02 -13.18
CA ALA A 86 17.18 -2.39 -13.14
C ALA A 86 17.92 -2.61 -11.81
N ALA A 87 17.47 -3.58 -11.01
CA ALA A 87 18.13 -3.95 -9.78
C ALA A 87 19.50 -4.52 -10.13
N SER A 88 20.57 -3.88 -9.64
CA SER A 88 21.93 -4.38 -9.84
C SER A 88 22.03 -5.79 -9.26
N SER A 89 22.56 -6.72 -10.04
CA SER A 89 22.80 -8.10 -9.60
C SER A 89 24.02 -8.24 -8.68
N ASP A 90 24.46 -7.16 -8.03
CA ASP A 90 25.58 -7.14 -7.09
C ASP A 90 25.18 -7.75 -5.74
N SER A 91 24.83 -9.03 -5.77
CA SER A 91 24.95 -9.85 -4.57
C SER A 91 26.46 -10.01 -4.29
N PRO A 92 26.94 -9.72 -3.06
CA PRO A 92 28.30 -10.08 -2.69
C PRO A 92 28.39 -11.60 -2.78
N LYS A 93 29.05 -12.10 -3.83
CA LYS A 93 29.40 -13.51 -3.97
C LYS A 93 30.16 -13.90 -2.71
N SER A 94 29.49 -14.62 -1.83
CA SER A 94 30.14 -15.47 -0.84
C SER A 94 31.14 -16.33 -1.61
N THR A 95 32.42 -16.14 -1.31
CA THR A 95 33.56 -16.79 -1.95
C THR A 95 33.53 -18.29 -1.62
N CYS A 96 32.68 -19.05 -2.31
CA CYS A 96 32.88 -20.48 -2.45
C CYS A 96 33.87 -20.69 -3.59
N ILE A 97 35.14 -20.89 -3.21
CA ILE A 97 36.18 -21.40 -4.10
C ILE A 97 35.65 -22.70 -4.71
N SER A 98 35.44 -22.72 -6.02
CA SER A 98 35.13 -23.93 -6.77
C SER A 98 35.97 -23.93 -8.04
N LEU A 99 36.79 -24.96 -8.16
CA LEU A 99 37.74 -25.25 -9.24
C LEU A 99 37.09 -25.26 -10.64
N PRO A 100 37.88 -25.05 -11.71
CA PRO A 100 37.33 -24.85 -13.05
C PRO A 100 36.93 -26.18 -13.68
N VAL A 101 35.65 -26.33 -14.00
CA VAL A 101 35.16 -27.35 -14.94
C VAL A 101 34.78 -26.65 -16.24
N LEU A 102 35.60 -26.88 -17.26
CA LEU A 102 35.36 -26.53 -18.65
C LEU A 102 34.14 -27.29 -19.17
N ALA A 103 33.05 -26.60 -19.51
CA ALA A 103 32.10 -27.09 -20.51
C ALA A 103 31.17 -26.00 -21.06
N SER A 104 31.20 -25.91 -22.39
CA SER A 104 30.10 -25.64 -23.31
C SER A 104 29.50 -24.23 -23.35
N GLY A 105 29.78 -23.56 -24.48
CA GLY A 105 29.15 -22.31 -24.88
C GLY A 105 27.65 -22.49 -25.12
N ALA A 106 26.86 -22.00 -24.19
CA ALA A 106 25.55 -21.43 -24.45
C ALA A 106 25.68 -19.93 -24.20
N ILE A 107 25.39 -19.10 -25.21
CA ILE A 107 25.21 -17.66 -25.02
C ILE A 107 24.08 -17.51 -23.99
N PRO A 108 24.32 -16.98 -22.78
CA PRO A 108 23.25 -16.80 -21.82
C PRO A 108 22.29 -15.78 -22.41
N LEU A 109 21.03 -16.18 -22.63
CA LEU A 109 19.96 -15.21 -22.84
C LEU A 109 20.02 -14.25 -21.63
N PRO A 110 20.04 -12.92 -21.83
CA PRO A 110 20.00 -12.01 -20.70
C PRO A 110 18.73 -12.31 -19.91
N ALA A 111 18.90 -12.79 -18.68
CA ALA A 111 17.80 -12.98 -17.77
C ALA A 111 17.09 -11.63 -17.62
N PRO A 112 15.74 -11.59 -17.61
CA PRO A 112 15.02 -10.35 -17.44
C PRO A 112 15.53 -9.65 -16.18
N GLU A 113 16.06 -8.45 -16.36
CA GLU A 113 16.58 -7.63 -15.27
C GLU A 113 15.42 -7.36 -14.31
N SER A 114 15.60 -7.78 -13.05
CA SER A 114 14.58 -7.53 -12.02
C SER A 114 14.47 -6.05 -11.77
N LEU A 115 13.25 -5.51 -11.74
CA LEU A 115 13.04 -4.08 -11.54
C LEU A 115 12.99 -3.71 -10.05
N ASP A 116 13.60 -2.58 -9.72
CA ASP A 116 13.64 -1.95 -8.42
C ASP A 116 12.67 -0.75 -8.39
N TYR A 117 11.80 -0.74 -7.37
CA TYR A 117 10.75 0.24 -7.16
C TYR A 117 10.95 1.05 -5.88
N GLU A 118 12.14 0.96 -5.23
CA GLU A 118 12.46 1.59 -3.94
C GLU A 118 12.14 3.09 -3.95
N LYS A 119 12.38 3.78 -5.07
CA LYS A 119 12.07 5.21 -5.23
C LYS A 119 10.67 5.49 -5.76
N VAL A 120 10.06 4.53 -6.44
CA VAL A 120 8.75 4.68 -7.08
C VAL A 120 7.64 4.70 -6.03
N PHE A 121 7.67 3.76 -5.08
CA PHE A 121 6.61 3.68 -4.06
C PHE A 121 6.57 4.93 -3.15
N PRO A 122 7.69 5.37 -2.54
CA PRO A 122 7.67 6.55 -1.69
C PRO A 122 7.35 7.84 -2.45
N ALA A 123 7.69 7.93 -3.75
CA ALA A 123 7.31 9.08 -4.56
C ALA A 123 5.78 9.20 -4.70
N HIS A 124 5.08 8.10 -5.01
CA HIS A 124 3.62 8.11 -5.07
C HIS A 124 2.98 8.31 -3.69
N ALA A 125 3.49 7.63 -2.66
CA ALA A 125 2.98 7.75 -1.31
C ALA A 125 3.15 9.16 -0.75
N GLY A 126 4.33 9.77 -0.94
CA GLY A 126 4.59 11.13 -0.46
C GLY A 126 3.81 12.19 -1.22
N LEU A 127 3.65 12.02 -2.54
CA LEU A 127 2.80 12.92 -3.31
C LEU A 127 1.33 12.78 -2.92
N PHE A 128 0.85 11.57 -2.60
CA PHE A 128 -0.49 11.36 -2.06
C PHE A 128 -0.68 12.13 -0.75
N ILE A 129 0.21 11.95 0.24
CA ILE A 129 0.13 12.63 1.54
C ILE A 129 0.14 14.14 1.36
N LEU A 130 1.10 14.67 0.59
CA LEU A 130 1.19 16.10 0.30
C LEU A 130 -0.12 16.62 -0.32
N SER A 131 -0.66 15.91 -1.30
CA SER A 131 -1.89 16.29 -1.98
C SER A 131 -3.11 16.30 -1.06
N ARG A 132 -3.21 15.33 -0.14
CA ARG A 132 -4.28 15.32 0.87
C ARG A 132 -4.16 16.51 1.82
N HIS A 133 -2.95 16.84 2.28
CA HIS A 133 -2.72 18.00 3.15
C HIS A 133 -2.97 19.35 2.46
N ARG A 134 -2.76 19.41 1.15
CA ARG A 134 -3.02 20.60 0.32
C ARG A 134 -4.41 20.61 -0.30
N ASN A 135 -5.28 19.66 0.08
CA ASN A 135 -6.64 19.50 -0.43
C ASN A 135 -6.75 19.37 -1.96
N VAL A 136 -5.73 18.81 -2.61
CA VAL A 136 -5.72 18.52 -4.04
C VAL A 136 -6.20 17.08 -4.26
N LEU A 137 -7.47 16.84 -3.96
CA LEU A 137 -8.06 15.49 -3.96
C LEU A 137 -7.88 14.72 -5.28
N PRO A 138 -8.03 15.35 -6.47
CA PRO A 138 -7.83 14.63 -7.73
C PRO A 138 -6.39 14.09 -7.90
N LEU A 139 -5.39 14.84 -7.44
CA LEU A 139 -4.00 14.37 -7.44
C LEU A 139 -3.82 13.24 -6.41
N ALA A 140 -4.41 13.36 -5.23
CA ALA A 140 -4.34 12.31 -4.22
C ALA A 140 -4.90 10.97 -4.76
N THR A 141 -6.08 10.99 -5.38
CA THR A 141 -6.67 9.80 -6.03
C THR A 141 -5.79 9.25 -7.14
N LEU A 142 -5.21 10.12 -7.98
CA LEU A 142 -4.28 9.71 -9.02
C LEU A 142 -3.02 9.03 -8.44
N CYS A 143 -2.49 9.54 -7.33
CA CYS A 143 -1.32 8.97 -6.66
C CYS A 143 -1.59 7.58 -6.08
N LEU A 144 -2.71 7.39 -5.37
CA LEU A 144 -3.07 6.07 -4.85
C LEU A 144 -3.26 5.06 -5.97
N LYS A 145 -3.97 5.44 -7.05
CA LYS A 145 -4.15 4.56 -8.20
C LYS A 145 -2.81 4.12 -8.80
N ARG A 146 -1.89 5.07 -9.00
CA ARG A 146 -0.55 4.77 -9.53
C ARG A 146 0.30 3.94 -8.56
N LEU A 147 0.18 4.17 -7.25
CA LEU A 147 0.85 3.35 -6.24
C LEU A 147 0.36 1.90 -6.29
N GLU A 148 -0.96 1.67 -6.34
CA GLU A 148 -1.52 0.33 -6.47
C GLU A 148 -1.09 -0.38 -7.76
N GLU A 149 -1.09 0.34 -8.89
CA GLU A 149 -0.59 -0.18 -10.16
C GLU A 149 0.90 -0.50 -10.09
N ALA A 150 1.72 0.34 -9.44
CA ALA A 150 3.14 0.10 -9.24
C ALA A 150 3.38 -1.12 -8.35
N MET A 151 2.65 -1.28 -7.24
CA MET A 151 2.75 -2.45 -6.37
C MET A 151 2.40 -3.76 -7.10
N LYS A 152 1.35 -3.74 -7.94
CA LYS A 152 0.98 -4.90 -8.79
C LYS A 152 2.08 -5.21 -9.80
N LYS A 153 2.58 -4.22 -10.53
CA LYS A 153 3.66 -4.40 -11.51
C LYS A 153 4.95 -4.91 -10.87
N ALA A 154 5.33 -4.35 -9.73
CA ALA A 154 6.52 -4.80 -9.00
C ALA A 154 6.37 -6.25 -8.54
N GLN A 155 5.18 -6.65 -8.10
CA GLN A 155 4.94 -8.05 -7.75
C GLN A 155 5.17 -8.99 -8.94
N ASP A 156 4.71 -8.61 -10.13
CA ASP A 156 4.79 -9.45 -11.32
C ASP A 156 6.19 -9.44 -11.97
N ALA A 157 6.93 -8.33 -11.84
CA ALA A 157 8.18 -8.09 -12.56
C ALA A 157 9.45 -8.18 -11.72
N SER A 158 9.37 -8.07 -10.39
CA SER A 158 10.53 -8.08 -9.49
C SER A 158 10.79 -9.48 -8.94
N LYS A 159 12.06 -9.77 -8.64
CA LYS A 159 12.40 -10.94 -7.81
C LYS A 159 11.82 -10.73 -6.40
N GLU A 160 11.44 -11.81 -5.73
CA GLU A 160 10.79 -11.76 -4.42
C GLU A 160 11.55 -10.90 -3.41
N HIS A 161 12.86 -11.08 -3.25
CA HIS A 161 13.66 -10.27 -2.32
C HIS A 161 13.68 -8.77 -2.66
N VAL A 162 13.75 -8.40 -3.96
CA VAL A 162 13.71 -7.00 -4.39
C VAL A 162 12.34 -6.40 -4.10
N PHE A 163 11.28 -7.16 -4.41
CA PHE A 163 9.92 -6.76 -4.08
C PHE A 163 9.74 -6.57 -2.56
N VAL A 164 10.32 -7.46 -1.75
CA VAL A 164 10.27 -7.38 -0.29
C VAL A 164 10.89 -6.07 0.21
N GLU A 165 12.09 -5.73 -0.25
CA GLU A 165 12.78 -4.49 0.15
C GLU A 165 12.00 -3.24 -0.30
N ASN A 166 11.43 -3.25 -1.51
CA ASN A 166 10.58 -2.15 -1.99
C ASN A 166 9.37 -1.92 -1.09
N MET A 167 8.68 -3.00 -0.72
CA MET A 167 7.51 -2.92 0.17
C MET A 167 7.92 -2.52 1.59
N ARG A 168 9.09 -2.97 2.07
CA ARG A 168 9.64 -2.54 3.36
C ARG A 168 9.90 -1.03 3.37
N ALA A 169 10.46 -0.46 2.30
CA ALA A 169 10.63 0.98 2.17
C ALA A 169 9.28 1.73 2.20
N LEU A 170 8.26 1.21 1.51
CA LEU A 170 6.91 1.78 1.54
C LEU A 170 6.27 1.72 2.92
N ILE A 171 6.39 0.59 3.64
CA ILE A 171 5.87 0.43 5.00
C ILE A 171 6.56 1.41 5.96
N ARG A 172 7.89 1.52 5.89
CA ARG A 172 8.65 2.48 6.70
C ARG A 172 8.17 3.90 6.43
N TYR A 173 7.91 4.24 5.17
CA TYR A 173 7.33 5.54 4.81
C TYR A 173 5.94 5.73 5.41
N SER A 174 5.01 4.77 5.22
CA SER A 174 3.60 4.94 5.61
C SER A 174 3.37 4.91 7.12
N TYR A 175 4.19 4.20 7.89
CA TYR A 175 4.04 4.06 9.34
C TYR A 175 4.95 5.00 10.15
N ASN A 176 5.80 5.78 9.50
CA ASN A 176 6.62 6.81 10.14
C ASN A 176 6.22 8.22 9.64
N PRO A 177 5.06 8.75 10.08
CA PRO A 177 4.56 10.02 9.59
C PRO A 177 5.50 11.17 9.97
N CYS A 178 5.91 11.95 8.97
CA CYS A 178 6.76 13.12 9.16
C CYS A 178 6.02 14.34 9.75
N CYS A 179 4.69 14.28 9.87
CA CYS A 179 3.86 15.36 10.40
C CYS A 179 2.60 14.80 11.10
N SER A 180 2.17 15.45 12.18
CA SER A 180 1.09 14.98 13.07
C SER A 180 -0.33 15.24 12.55
N GLY A 181 -0.46 16.03 11.48
CA GLY A 181 -1.61 16.93 11.37
C GLY A 181 -2.63 16.68 10.27
N ASN A 182 -2.76 15.42 9.87
CA ASN A 182 -3.96 14.88 9.23
C ASN A 182 -3.84 13.36 9.34
N LYS A 183 -4.22 12.81 10.51
CA LYS A 183 -4.15 11.36 10.74
C LYS A 183 -4.88 10.57 9.65
N GLY A 184 -5.95 11.13 9.10
CA GLY A 184 -6.76 10.48 8.06
C GLY A 184 -6.00 10.18 6.77
N ALA A 185 -5.10 11.08 6.32
CA ALA A 185 -4.33 10.82 5.10
C ALA A 185 -3.34 9.66 5.30
N TRP A 186 -2.64 9.63 6.42
CA TRP A 186 -1.73 8.54 6.75
C TRP A 186 -2.46 7.23 6.98
N GLU A 187 -3.60 7.25 7.68
CA GLU A 187 -4.46 6.06 7.89
C GLU A 187 -5.00 5.51 6.58
N GLU A 188 -5.39 6.37 5.64
CA GLU A 188 -5.82 5.96 4.30
C GLU A 188 -4.69 5.28 3.52
N LEU A 189 -3.47 5.83 3.56
CA LEU A 189 -2.29 5.20 2.94
C LEU A 189 -1.97 3.85 3.60
N GLN A 190 -1.93 3.81 4.93
CA GLN A 190 -1.66 2.60 5.72
C GLN A 190 -2.69 1.51 5.43
N LYS A 191 -3.96 1.88 5.27
CA LYS A 191 -5.03 0.97 4.87
C LYS A 191 -4.79 0.38 3.48
N VAL A 192 -4.51 1.20 2.47
CA VAL A 192 -4.23 0.72 1.10
C VAL A 192 -3.02 -0.23 1.07
N VAL A 193 -1.95 0.13 1.78
CA VAL A 193 -0.75 -0.71 1.87
C VAL A 193 -1.08 -2.03 2.57
N SER A 194 -1.69 -2.01 3.76
CA SER A 194 -2.02 -3.23 4.52
C SER A 194 -3.03 -4.13 3.81
N GLU A 195 -4.05 -3.58 3.15
CA GLU A 195 -4.99 -4.36 2.32
C GLU A 195 -4.28 -5.05 1.16
N PHE A 196 -3.35 -4.34 0.49
CA PHE A 196 -2.53 -4.94 -0.55
C PHE A 196 -1.72 -6.11 0.02
N LEU A 197 -1.05 -5.93 1.17
CA LEU A 197 -0.26 -6.98 1.82
C LEU A 197 -1.09 -8.21 2.19
N VAL A 198 -2.25 -8.00 2.81
CA VAL A 198 -3.18 -9.06 3.21
C VAL A 198 -3.68 -9.85 2.00
N SER A 199 -3.93 -9.18 0.88
CA SER A 199 -4.35 -9.84 -0.36
C SER A 199 -3.29 -10.82 -0.89
N LYS A 200 -2.02 -10.65 -0.49
CA LYS A 200 -0.89 -11.48 -0.92
C LYS A 200 -0.57 -12.51 0.15
N LYS A 201 -1.15 -13.70 -0.01
CA LYS A 201 -0.93 -14.85 0.88
C LYS A 201 0.56 -15.15 1.04
N GLY A 202 1.03 -15.25 2.29
CA GLY A 202 2.34 -15.81 2.65
C GLY A 202 3.52 -14.83 2.70
N TRP A 203 3.36 -13.58 2.27
CA TRP A 203 4.49 -12.63 2.22
C TRP A 203 4.96 -12.14 3.59
N LEU A 204 4.05 -11.99 4.55
CA LEU A 204 4.41 -11.48 5.89
C LEU A 204 5.22 -12.47 6.74
N LEU A 205 5.36 -13.73 6.29
CA LEU A 205 5.96 -14.82 7.08
C LEU A 205 7.43 -15.08 6.74
N THR A 206 7.97 -14.46 5.69
CA THR A 206 9.33 -14.74 5.20
C THR A 206 10.38 -13.69 5.56
N ALA A 207 9.96 -12.48 5.97
CA ALA A 207 10.89 -11.45 6.43
C ALA A 207 11.12 -11.54 7.95
N PRO A 208 12.37 -11.47 8.44
CA PRO A 208 12.63 -11.35 9.88
C PRO A 208 11.97 -10.05 10.38
N GLY A 209 11.09 -10.19 11.39
CA GLY A 209 10.30 -9.07 11.93
C GLY A 209 11.15 -7.94 12.50
N THR A 210 12.42 -8.20 12.83
CA THR A 210 13.35 -7.27 13.48
C THR A 210 13.85 -6.12 12.61
N ASP A 211 13.44 -5.99 11.34
CA ASP A 211 13.86 -4.86 10.48
C ASP A 211 12.76 -3.80 10.27
N LEU A 212 11.57 -4.02 10.86
CA LEU A 212 10.40 -3.14 10.76
C LEU A 212 10.25 -2.20 11.98
N ILE A 213 11.33 -2.03 12.75
CA ILE A 213 11.40 -1.40 14.07
C ILE A 213 11.12 0.12 14.02
N TYR A 214 9.86 0.51 13.83
CA TYR A 214 9.16 1.59 14.52
C TYR A 214 7.69 1.54 14.11
N GLY A 215 6.77 1.28 15.07
CA GLY A 215 5.33 1.20 14.78
C GLY A 215 4.79 -0.19 14.41
N GLU A 216 5.55 -1.26 14.69
CA GLU A 216 5.14 -2.66 14.46
C GLU A 216 3.77 -2.99 15.03
N GLU A 217 3.40 -2.42 16.20
CA GLU A 217 2.10 -2.68 16.80
C GLU A 217 0.95 -2.18 15.91
N LYS A 218 1.09 -0.99 15.30
CA LYS A 218 0.05 -0.44 14.41
C LYS A 218 -0.01 -1.23 13.10
N LEU A 219 1.15 -1.48 12.50
CA LEU A 219 1.24 -2.29 11.28
C LEU A 219 0.63 -3.68 11.49
N ALA A 220 1.01 -4.37 12.57
CA ALA A 220 0.46 -5.68 12.92
C ALA A 220 -1.06 -5.61 13.11
N LYS A 221 -1.56 -4.63 13.86
CA LYS A 221 -3.01 -4.40 14.04
C LYS A 221 -3.73 -4.23 12.71
N ASP A 222 -3.21 -3.41 11.80
CA ASP A 222 -3.82 -3.16 10.49
C ASP A 222 -3.81 -4.43 9.62
N ILE A 223 -2.70 -5.18 9.62
CA ILE A 223 -2.61 -6.46 8.89
C ILE A 223 -3.58 -7.49 9.46
N PHE A 224 -3.66 -7.65 10.79
CA PHE A 224 -4.60 -8.58 11.41
C PHE A 224 -6.05 -8.17 11.13
N ALA A 225 -6.38 -6.88 11.23
CA ALA A 225 -7.71 -6.37 10.90
C ALA A 225 -8.07 -6.66 9.42
N GLY A 226 -7.14 -6.40 8.51
CA GLY A 226 -7.32 -6.71 7.09
C GLY A 226 -7.51 -8.22 6.85
N ALA A 227 -6.70 -9.08 7.49
CA ALA A 227 -6.81 -10.53 7.35
C ALA A 227 -8.14 -11.09 7.86
N ILE A 228 -8.63 -10.58 9.00
CA ILE A 228 -9.96 -10.92 9.53
C ILE A 228 -11.06 -10.52 8.53
N ASN A 229 -10.99 -9.30 7.98
CA ASN A 229 -11.96 -8.84 7.00
C ASN A 229 -11.97 -9.72 5.74
N LEU A 230 -10.79 -10.11 5.23
CA LEU A 230 -10.67 -11.00 4.08
C LEU A 230 -11.28 -12.39 4.37
N LEU A 231 -11.09 -12.93 5.57
CA LEU A 231 -11.71 -14.19 5.99
C LEU A 231 -13.24 -14.08 6.03
N LEU A 232 -13.77 -12.98 6.60
CA LEU A 232 -15.22 -12.73 6.65
C LEU A 232 -15.83 -12.57 5.24
N GLU A 233 -15.11 -11.95 4.30
CA GLU A 233 -15.57 -11.84 2.91
C GLU A 233 -15.60 -13.19 2.20
N ASN A 234 -14.57 -14.02 2.38
CA ASN A 234 -14.54 -15.37 1.83
C ASN A 234 -15.67 -16.25 2.40
N ASP A 235 -15.95 -16.16 3.71
CA ASP A 235 -17.06 -16.88 4.34
C ASP A 235 -18.42 -16.45 3.75
N LYS A 236 -18.65 -15.14 3.59
CA LYS A 236 -19.85 -14.62 2.92
C LYS A 236 -20.01 -15.15 1.50
N LEU A 237 -18.92 -15.27 0.74
CA LEU A 237 -18.93 -15.82 -0.63
C LEU A 237 -19.25 -17.32 -0.63
N LEU A 238 -18.68 -18.09 0.29
CA LEU A 238 -19.01 -19.51 0.46
C LEU A 238 -20.48 -19.71 0.83
N MET A 239 -20.99 -18.96 1.81
CA MET A 239 -22.39 -19.01 2.21
C MET A 239 -23.35 -18.58 1.08
N ALA A 240 -22.93 -17.68 0.20
CA ALA A 240 -23.71 -17.30 -0.99
C ALA A 240 -23.70 -18.40 -2.07
N ALA A 241 -22.59 -19.12 -2.23
CA ALA A 241 -22.46 -20.24 -3.16
C ALA A 241 -23.22 -21.49 -2.68
N GLU A 242 -23.28 -21.72 -1.37
CA GLU A 242 -23.98 -22.84 -0.75
C GLU A 242 -25.50 -22.63 -0.62
N ARG A 243 -26.01 -21.42 -0.86
CA ARG A 243 -27.46 -21.18 -0.91
C ARG A 243 -28.05 -22.08 -2.00
N PRO A 244 -28.87 -23.09 -1.62
CA PRO A 244 -29.47 -23.98 -2.60
C PRO A 244 -30.26 -23.16 -3.60
N LYS A 245 -30.16 -23.48 -4.88
CA LYS A 245 -31.12 -23.04 -5.92
C LYS A 245 -32.48 -23.69 -5.65
N LEU A 246 -33.09 -23.39 -4.50
CA LEU A 246 -34.44 -23.77 -4.13
C LEU A 246 -35.38 -22.85 -4.89
N GLY A 247 -35.59 -23.17 -6.17
CA GLY A 247 -36.51 -22.42 -6.99
C GLY A 247 -36.46 -22.81 -8.44
N VAL A 248 -36.75 -24.06 -8.78
CA VAL A 248 -37.58 -24.45 -9.94
C VAL A 248 -38.16 -25.85 -9.68
N LYS A 249 -39.49 -25.97 -9.88
CA LYS A 249 -40.36 -27.16 -9.88
C LYS A 249 -40.82 -27.70 -8.53
N ASN A 250 -41.89 -27.08 -8.01
CA ASN A 250 -42.99 -27.84 -7.43
C ASN A 250 -44.13 -27.91 -8.45
N THR A 251 -44.16 -28.98 -9.22
CA THR A 251 -45.41 -29.58 -9.72
C THR A 251 -45.56 -30.90 -8.98
N GLY A 252 -46.56 -30.94 -8.09
CA GLY A 252 -47.21 -32.10 -7.50
C GLY A 252 -46.42 -33.40 -7.35
N SER A 253 -46.20 -33.83 -6.10
CA SER A 253 -46.89 -35.00 -5.55
C SER A 253 -46.39 -35.36 -4.16
N LYS A 254 -47.33 -35.88 -3.37
CA LYS A 254 -47.17 -36.37 -2.01
C LYS A 254 -46.35 -37.67 -2.01
N SER A 255 -45.43 -37.81 -1.05
CA SER A 255 -45.36 -38.97 -0.16
C SER A 255 -44.25 -38.76 0.87
N GLY A 256 -44.56 -39.06 2.13
CA GLY A 256 -43.68 -38.79 3.28
C GLY A 256 -42.45 -39.70 3.32
N GLU A 257 -41.31 -39.10 3.65
CA GLU A 257 -40.10 -39.85 3.99
C GLU A 257 -39.33 -39.10 5.08
N LYS A 258 -39.10 -39.78 6.21
CA LYS A 258 -38.43 -39.27 7.42
C LYS A 258 -36.94 -39.11 7.13
N ARG A 259 -36.43 -37.86 7.09
CA ARG A 259 -34.99 -37.58 7.03
C ARG A 259 -34.37 -37.58 8.43
N GLN A 260 -33.42 -38.48 8.65
CA GLN A 260 -32.44 -38.41 9.74
C GLN A 260 -31.48 -37.23 9.50
N VAL A 261 -31.24 -36.46 10.55
CA VAL A 261 -30.27 -35.35 10.58
C VAL A 261 -28.93 -35.90 11.04
N SER A 262 -27.95 -35.93 10.15
CA SER A 262 -26.56 -36.28 10.49
C SER A 262 -25.82 -35.01 10.89
N THR A 263 -25.61 -34.82 12.19
CA THR A 263 -24.77 -33.76 12.74
C THR A 263 -23.31 -34.06 12.43
N ILE A 264 -22.70 -33.30 11.52
CA ILE A 264 -21.26 -33.36 11.25
C ILE A 264 -20.54 -32.58 12.35
N ARG A 265 -19.76 -33.28 13.19
CA ARG A 265 -18.83 -32.67 14.15
C ARG A 265 -17.46 -32.50 13.48
N ILE A 266 -17.01 -31.26 13.36
CA ILE A 266 -15.65 -30.93 12.91
C ILE A 266 -14.74 -31.01 14.16
N PRO A 267 -13.65 -31.80 14.14
CA PRO A 267 -12.71 -31.85 15.25
C PRO A 267 -11.82 -30.61 15.24
N VAL A 268 -11.96 -29.77 16.27
CA VAL A 268 -11.00 -28.70 16.58
C VAL A 268 -9.80 -29.34 17.28
N LYS A 269 -8.63 -29.25 16.65
CA LYS A 269 -7.36 -29.64 17.27
C LYS A 269 -6.89 -28.46 18.11
N GLU A 270 -7.06 -28.52 19.42
CA GLU A 270 -6.49 -27.56 20.36
C GLU A 270 -4.98 -27.78 20.46
N GLU A 271 -4.19 -26.95 19.78
CA GLU A 271 -2.77 -26.82 20.08
C GLU A 271 -2.58 -25.89 21.27
N VAL A 272 -2.26 -26.49 22.41
CA VAL A 272 -1.92 -25.81 23.66
C VAL A 272 -0.55 -25.16 23.52
N TRP A 273 -0.52 -23.86 23.26
CA TRP A 273 0.69 -23.05 23.36
C TRP A 273 1.01 -22.79 24.83
N ARG A 274 1.99 -23.51 25.38
CA ARG A 274 2.62 -23.17 26.67
C ARG A 274 3.61 -22.03 26.44
N GLY A 275 3.21 -20.80 26.78
CA GLY A 275 4.11 -19.66 26.90
C GLY A 275 5.06 -19.85 28.08
N GLN A 276 6.36 -19.89 27.81
CA GLN A 276 7.41 -19.72 28.81
C GLN A 276 7.63 -18.23 29.06
N CYS A 277 7.21 -17.76 30.24
CA CYS A 277 7.58 -16.44 30.74
C CYS A 277 9.05 -16.46 31.17
N LEU A 278 9.91 -15.76 30.43
CA LEU A 278 11.24 -15.40 30.91
C LEU A 278 11.13 -14.06 31.64
N SER A 279 11.14 -14.14 32.97
CA SER A 279 11.34 -13.00 33.86
C SER A 279 12.84 -12.71 34.01
N ASN A 280 13.30 -11.59 33.46
CA ASN A 280 14.52 -10.91 33.88
C ASN A 280 14.06 -9.49 34.28
N GLY A 281 14.20 -9.03 35.51
CA GLY A 281 15.38 -9.11 36.36
C GLY A 281 15.92 -7.68 36.46
N ALA A 282 15.29 -6.87 37.32
CA ALA A 282 15.67 -5.49 37.59
C ALA A 282 17.07 -5.41 38.21
N SER A 283 17.87 -4.45 37.76
CA SER A 283 18.94 -3.88 38.57
C SER A 283 19.17 -2.42 38.16
N SER A 284 18.75 -1.50 39.03
CA SER A 284 19.35 -0.17 39.13
C SER A 284 20.77 -0.31 39.70
N PRO A 285 21.63 0.69 39.46
CA PRO A 285 22.14 1.37 40.64
C PRO A 285 22.13 2.89 40.55
N THR A 286 22.06 3.44 41.75
CA THR A 286 22.04 4.81 42.23
C THR A 286 23.37 5.53 41.98
N SER A 287 23.27 6.84 41.66
CA SER A 287 24.14 8.00 41.97
C SER A 287 25.68 7.83 42.05
N LEU A 288 26.41 8.73 41.38
CA LEU A 288 27.16 9.83 42.03
C LEU A 288 27.95 10.68 41.02
N VAL A 289 27.96 12.00 41.31
CA VAL A 289 28.68 13.16 40.71
C VAL A 289 28.08 13.76 39.44
#